data_AF-A0A1R3R5Y9-F1
#
_entry.id   AF-A0A1R3R5Y9-F1
#
_cell.length_a   1.000
_cell.length_b   1.000
_cell.length_c   1.000
_cell.angle_alpha   90.00
_cell.angle_beta   90.00
_cell.angle_gamma   90.00
#
_symmetry.space_group_name_H-M   'P 1'
#
loop_
_entity.id
_entity.type
_entity.pdbx_description
1 polymer ?
#
loop_
_entity_poly.entity_id
_entity_poly.type
_entity_poly.pdbx_seq_one_letter_code
_entity_poly.pdbx_strand_id
1 'polypeptide(L)'
;MGVIIIITATTTTTITTYNHIKTNHHITNPNNHIQTNHHPPPPPLRSPRHPLPSLPRPPPTTITNCPPTPHPLDLLYGTHTNPLAHAIYTSSRRRPLRDPERLAFGWLSYHYAKWLFSPSPTTFSHLPSFLHPVPEQLTTPHPACLDLLIWPEIRINLIREWGSYAGQKDDLFGFLACCLKVRWPWGEAVLERDAGNELVVRREFVERFMSVEGWGITREFVGVYPGVVRGVNIERVLVEVG
;
A
#
# COMPACT_ATOMS: atom_id res chain seq x y z
N MET A 1 -22.12 17.55 -1.48
CA MET A 1 -22.24 16.08 -1.56
C MET A 1 -21.00 15.56 -2.28
N GLY A 2 -20.02 15.04 -1.54
CA GLY A 2 -18.67 14.76 -2.06
C GLY A 2 -18.31 13.29 -1.90
N VAL A 3 -17.72 12.72 -2.96
CA VAL A 3 -17.35 11.31 -3.10
C VAL A 3 -16.21 10.99 -2.13
N ILE A 4 -16.48 10.05 -1.22
CA ILE A 4 -15.58 9.60 -0.16
C ILE A 4 -14.86 8.35 -0.68
N ILE A 5 -13.64 8.50 -1.21
CA ILE A 5 -12.74 7.34 -1.38
C ILE A 5 -11.93 7.25 -0.11
N ILE A 6 -12.49 6.61 0.91
CA ILE A 6 -11.69 6.02 1.97
C ILE A 6 -11.35 4.62 1.46
N ILE A 7 -10.10 4.20 1.59
CA ILE A 7 -9.81 2.79 1.84
C ILE A 7 -10.35 2.50 3.25
N THR A 8 -11.68 2.58 3.45
CA THR A 8 -12.30 2.18 4.70
C THR A 8 -12.35 0.67 4.70
N ALA A 9 -11.64 0.13 5.67
CA ALA A 9 -12.03 -1.01 6.47
C ALA A 9 -13.54 -1.07 6.76
N THR A 10 -14.36 -1.53 5.82
CA THR A 10 -15.61 -2.26 6.11
C THR A 10 -15.83 -3.23 4.96
N THR A 11 -15.94 -4.49 5.33
CA THR A 11 -16.08 -5.67 4.49
C THR A 11 -17.20 -5.55 3.45
N THR A 12 -16.85 -5.88 2.19
CA THR A 12 -17.44 -6.95 1.35
C THR A 12 -17.47 -6.55 -0.13
N THR A 13 -17.03 -7.48 -0.98
CA THR A 13 -17.11 -7.50 -2.46
C THR A 13 -15.81 -7.12 -3.20
N THR A 14 -15.00 -8.13 -3.50
CA THR A 14 -14.31 -8.24 -4.80
C THR A 14 -14.14 -9.75 -5.12
N ILE A 15 -15.25 -10.42 -5.47
CA ILE A 15 -15.27 -11.80 -6.00
C ILE A 15 -16.26 -11.88 -7.15
N THR A 16 -16.02 -11.20 -8.25
CA THR A 16 -16.86 -11.44 -9.44
C THR A 16 -16.11 -11.29 -10.76
N THR A 17 -15.02 -10.53 -10.82
CA THR A 17 -14.33 -10.30 -12.10
C THR A 17 -13.34 -11.39 -12.51
N TYR A 18 -13.10 -12.43 -11.71
CA TYR A 18 -11.99 -13.38 -11.96
C TYR A 18 -12.35 -14.61 -12.81
N ASN A 19 -13.63 -14.85 -13.11
CA ASN A 19 -14.05 -16.10 -13.78
C ASN A 19 -14.11 -16.02 -15.32
N HIS A 20 -13.82 -14.89 -15.97
CA HIS A 20 -14.05 -14.74 -17.41
C HIS A 20 -12.83 -15.02 -18.32
N ILE A 21 -11.62 -15.29 -17.79
CA ILE A 21 -10.40 -15.30 -18.64
C ILE A 21 -9.89 -16.72 -19.00
N LYS A 22 -10.46 -17.81 -18.47
CA LYS A 22 -9.98 -19.18 -18.76
C LYS A 22 -10.88 -19.98 -19.70
N THR A 23 -11.01 -19.53 -20.95
CA THR A 23 -11.29 -20.41 -22.08
C THR A 23 -10.64 -19.83 -23.32
N ASN A 24 -9.42 -20.26 -23.65
CA ASN A 24 -9.10 -20.81 -24.98
C ASN A 24 -7.61 -21.16 -25.14
N HIS A 25 -7.44 -22.36 -25.70
CA HIS A 25 -6.29 -22.91 -26.44
C HIS A 25 -5.05 -23.45 -25.71
N HIS A 26 -5.17 -24.75 -25.47
CA HIS A 26 -4.15 -25.78 -25.48
C HIS A 26 -3.67 -26.04 -26.92
N ILE A 27 -2.38 -25.86 -27.23
CA ILE A 27 -1.63 -26.62 -28.26
C ILE A 27 -0.19 -26.82 -27.75
N THR A 28 0.25 -28.07 -27.76
CA THR A 28 1.55 -28.58 -27.29
C THR A 28 2.64 -28.51 -28.36
N ASN A 29 3.90 -28.25 -27.97
CA ASN A 29 5.09 -28.75 -28.67
C ASN A 29 6.27 -28.91 -27.67
N PRO A 30 6.90 -30.10 -27.54
CA PRO A 30 7.99 -30.34 -26.60
C PRO A 30 9.35 -30.28 -27.32
N ASN A 31 10.15 -29.24 -27.05
CA ASN A 31 11.62 -29.28 -27.02
C ASN A 31 12.16 -27.84 -26.97
N ASN A 32 12.53 -27.39 -25.78
CA ASN A 32 13.62 -26.44 -25.57
C ASN A 32 13.88 -26.33 -24.06
N HIS A 33 14.98 -26.93 -23.60
CA HIS A 33 15.54 -26.63 -22.28
C HIS A 33 16.14 -25.22 -22.31
N ILE A 34 15.30 -24.23 -22.07
CA ILE A 34 15.72 -22.90 -21.65
C ILE A 34 15.44 -22.84 -20.15
N GLN A 35 16.51 -22.77 -19.37
CA GLN A 35 16.46 -22.58 -17.93
C GLN A 35 15.96 -21.15 -17.67
N THR A 36 14.65 -21.00 -17.63
CA THR A 36 13.99 -19.73 -17.29
C THR A 36 14.05 -19.58 -15.77
N ASN A 37 14.56 -18.43 -15.31
CA ASN A 37 14.45 -18.03 -13.91
C ASN A 37 12.96 -17.89 -13.57
N HIS A 38 12.36 -18.97 -13.09
CA HIS A 38 10.97 -19.00 -12.67
C HIS A 38 10.82 -18.28 -11.32
N HIS A 39 10.45 -17.00 -11.37
CA HIS A 39 9.75 -16.39 -10.25
C HIS A 39 8.38 -17.08 -10.10
N PRO A 40 7.99 -17.50 -8.89
CA PRO A 40 6.71 -18.17 -8.69
C PRO A 40 5.56 -17.21 -9.04
N PRO A 41 4.46 -17.72 -9.64
CA PRO A 41 3.28 -16.90 -9.88
C PRO A 41 2.69 -16.41 -8.54
N PRO A 42 2.13 -15.19 -8.49
CA PRO A 42 1.52 -14.67 -7.27
C PRO A 42 0.35 -15.58 -6.83
N PRO A 43 0.17 -15.81 -5.52
CA PRO A 43 -0.87 -16.69 -5.02
C PRO A 43 -2.27 -16.11 -5.31
N PRO A 44 -3.26 -16.96 -5.66
CA PRO A 44 -4.63 -16.50 -5.86
C PRO A 44 -5.27 -16.10 -4.51
N LEU A 45 -5.74 -14.85 -4.41
CA LEU A 45 -6.48 -14.36 -3.25
C LEU A 45 -7.89 -14.96 -3.23
N ARG A 46 -8.22 -15.73 -2.17
CA ARG A 46 -9.55 -16.33 -1.94
C ARG A 46 -10.36 -15.42 -1.04
N SER A 47 -11.67 -15.33 -1.26
CA SER A 47 -12.42 -14.17 -0.76
C SER A 47 -13.64 -14.47 0.15
N PRO A 48 -14.07 -13.51 1.00
CA PRO A 48 -14.92 -13.80 2.17
C PRO A 48 -16.43 -13.68 1.91
N ARG A 49 -17.21 -14.38 2.76
CA ARG A 49 -18.68 -14.48 2.74
C ARG A 49 -19.30 -13.39 3.65
N HIS A 50 -20.41 -12.77 3.22
CA HIS A 50 -21.34 -11.85 3.93
C HIS A 50 -21.19 -10.33 3.70
N PRO A 51 -22.26 -9.54 3.41
CA PRO A 51 -22.19 -8.10 3.07
C PRO A 51 -22.63 -7.11 4.17
N LEU A 52 -22.01 -5.92 4.19
CA LEU A 52 -22.42 -4.72 4.95
C LEU A 52 -22.32 -3.45 4.07
N PRO A 53 -23.02 -2.35 4.39
CA PRO A 53 -23.32 -1.28 3.43
C PRO A 53 -22.09 -0.41 3.12
N SER A 54 -21.73 -0.32 1.84
CA SER A 54 -20.52 0.33 1.34
C SER A 54 -20.79 1.69 0.67
N LEU A 55 -20.06 2.72 1.08
CA LEU A 55 -19.90 3.97 0.33
C LEU A 55 -19.34 3.72 -1.10
N PRO A 56 -19.54 4.63 -2.07
CA PRO A 56 -19.18 4.38 -3.47
C PRO A 56 -17.67 4.29 -3.65
N ARG A 57 -17.18 3.08 -3.96
CA ARG A 57 -15.81 2.82 -4.41
C ARG A 57 -15.70 3.11 -5.91
N PRO A 58 -14.58 3.69 -6.42
CA PRO A 58 -14.36 3.75 -7.86
C PRO A 58 -14.37 2.32 -8.43
N PRO A 59 -15.02 2.09 -9.58
CA PRO A 59 -15.08 0.74 -10.16
C PRO A 59 -13.67 0.25 -10.51
N PRO A 60 -13.41 -1.07 -10.48
CA PRO A 60 -12.10 -1.66 -10.79
C PRO A 60 -11.49 -1.16 -12.10
N THR A 61 -12.33 -0.92 -13.12
CA THR A 61 -11.93 -0.38 -14.42
C THR A 61 -11.29 1.00 -14.33
N THR A 62 -11.75 1.86 -13.40
CA THR A 62 -11.15 3.17 -13.16
C THR A 62 -9.70 3.05 -12.69
N ILE A 63 -9.40 2.08 -11.83
CA ILE A 63 -8.04 1.87 -11.29
C ILE A 63 -7.11 1.30 -12.37
N THR A 64 -7.60 0.34 -13.16
CA THR A 64 -6.82 -0.24 -14.27
C THR A 64 -6.48 0.79 -15.33
N ASN A 65 -7.40 1.73 -15.62
CA ASN A 65 -7.21 2.78 -16.62
C ASN A 65 -6.32 3.96 -16.14
N CYS A 66 -6.05 4.09 -14.84
CA CYS A 66 -5.12 5.11 -14.35
C CYS A 66 -3.68 4.83 -14.85
N PRO A 67 -2.84 5.88 -14.98
CA PRO A 67 -1.43 5.73 -15.37
C PRO A 67 -0.68 4.63 -14.58
N PRO A 68 0.35 3.97 -15.15
CA PRO A 68 1.12 2.95 -14.43
C PRO A 68 1.79 3.48 -13.15
N THR A 69 2.23 4.73 -13.18
CA THR A 69 2.93 5.43 -12.09
C THR A 69 2.22 6.76 -11.83
N PRO A 70 2.04 7.18 -10.56
CA PRO A 70 1.42 8.45 -10.24
C PRO A 70 2.37 9.62 -10.49
N HIS A 71 1.82 10.79 -10.83
CA HIS A 71 2.59 12.02 -10.75
C HIS A 71 2.74 12.44 -9.28
N PRO A 72 3.93 12.87 -8.80
CA PRO A 72 4.12 13.20 -7.39
C PRO A 72 3.21 14.31 -6.88
N LEU A 73 2.93 15.31 -7.72
CA LEU A 73 2.04 16.40 -7.36
C LEU A 73 0.59 15.94 -7.16
N ASP A 74 0.15 14.90 -7.88
CA ASP A 74 -1.20 14.35 -7.71
C ASP A 74 -1.39 13.77 -6.30
N LEU A 75 -0.32 13.20 -5.72
CA LEU A 75 -0.33 12.61 -4.38
C LEU A 75 -0.19 13.67 -3.27
N LEU A 76 0.55 14.75 -3.54
CA LEU A 76 0.80 15.82 -2.57
C LEU A 76 -0.34 16.84 -2.49
N TYR A 77 -0.90 17.21 -3.64
CA TYR A 77 -1.81 18.34 -3.79
C TYR A 77 -3.17 17.97 -4.40
N GLY A 78 -3.31 16.72 -4.85
CA GLY A 78 -4.51 16.24 -5.52
C GLY A 78 -4.50 16.51 -7.02
N THR A 79 -5.51 15.98 -7.68
CA THR A 79 -5.63 16.01 -9.15
C THR A 79 -7.09 15.80 -9.57
N HIS A 80 -7.40 16.12 -10.83
CA HIS A 80 -8.70 15.83 -11.46
C HIS A 80 -8.58 14.83 -12.62
N THR A 81 -7.37 14.48 -13.04
CA THR A 81 -7.11 13.63 -14.21
C THR A 81 -6.77 12.19 -13.82
N ASN A 82 -6.32 11.97 -12.59
CA ASN A 82 -6.00 10.64 -12.07
C ASN A 82 -6.88 10.32 -10.83
N PRO A 83 -8.02 9.62 -11.01
CA PRO A 83 -8.93 9.30 -9.92
C PRO A 83 -8.32 8.48 -8.78
N LEU A 84 -7.36 7.60 -9.07
CA LEU A 84 -6.68 6.79 -8.06
C LEU A 84 -5.75 7.66 -7.20
N ALA A 85 -4.96 8.54 -7.82
CA ALA A 85 -4.11 9.46 -7.07
C ALA A 85 -4.96 10.46 -6.25
N HIS A 86 -6.06 10.97 -6.81
CA HIS A 86 -7.00 11.83 -6.10
C HIS A 86 -7.63 11.15 -4.87
N ALA A 87 -7.99 9.87 -4.99
CA ALA A 87 -8.50 9.06 -3.89
C ALA A 87 -7.51 8.95 -2.73
N ILE A 88 -6.25 8.65 -3.08
CA ILE A 88 -5.14 8.50 -2.13
C ILE A 88 -4.86 9.83 -1.44
N TYR A 89 -4.76 10.92 -2.21
CA TYR A 89 -4.61 12.27 -1.67
C TYR A 89 -5.72 12.60 -0.67
N THR A 90 -6.99 12.42 -1.05
CA THR A 90 -8.15 12.72 -0.19
C THR A 90 -8.16 11.87 1.08
N SER A 91 -7.78 10.59 0.99
CA SER A 91 -7.62 9.73 2.17
C SER A 91 -6.49 10.20 3.08
N SER A 92 -5.34 10.58 2.52
CA SER A 92 -4.17 11.03 3.27
C SER A 92 -4.44 12.32 4.07
N ARG A 93 -5.32 13.20 3.56
CA ARG A 93 -5.73 14.46 4.22
C ARG A 93 -6.46 14.24 5.55
N ARG A 94 -6.97 13.04 5.82
CA ARG A 94 -7.61 12.69 7.11
C ARG A 94 -6.59 12.34 8.20
N ARG A 95 -5.31 12.31 7.87
CA ARG A 95 -4.24 11.89 8.76
C ARG A 95 -3.16 12.98 8.81
N PRO A 96 -2.50 13.18 9.94
CA PRO A 96 -1.46 14.20 10.11
C PRO A 96 -0.10 13.77 9.50
N LEU A 97 -0.12 13.31 8.24
CA LEU A 97 1.09 12.95 7.50
C LEU A 97 1.80 14.22 7.03
N ARG A 98 3.11 14.30 7.25
CA ARG A 98 3.96 15.32 6.61
C ARG A 98 4.13 14.98 5.13
N ASP A 99 4.60 15.93 4.34
CA ASP A 99 4.70 15.75 2.90
C ASP A 99 5.62 14.59 2.46
N PRO A 100 6.78 14.31 3.09
CA PRO A 100 7.56 13.11 2.78
C PRO A 100 6.77 11.82 2.99
N GLU A 101 6.14 11.64 4.17
CA GLU A 101 5.33 10.46 4.43
C GLU A 101 4.10 10.38 3.53
N ARG A 102 3.46 11.51 3.21
CA ARG A 102 2.30 11.57 2.30
C ARG A 102 2.69 11.11 0.90
N LEU A 103 3.79 11.62 0.37
CA LEU A 103 4.28 11.25 -0.96
C LEU A 103 4.69 9.78 -0.99
N ALA A 104 5.53 9.34 -0.05
CA ALA A 104 6.03 7.97 0.03
C ALA A 104 4.90 6.95 0.23
N PHE A 105 4.05 7.15 1.25
CA PHE A 105 2.94 6.25 1.53
C PHE A 105 1.90 6.26 0.41
N GLY A 106 1.65 7.43 -0.19
CA GLY A 106 0.76 7.57 -1.34
C GLY A 106 1.28 6.82 -2.57
N TRP A 107 2.58 6.87 -2.83
CA TRP A 107 3.24 6.14 -3.91
C TRP A 107 3.10 4.63 -3.73
N LEU A 108 3.43 4.14 -2.53
CA LEU A 108 3.26 2.73 -2.16
C LEU A 108 1.80 2.28 -2.29
N SER A 109 0.86 3.07 -1.81
CA SER A 109 -0.58 2.80 -1.91
C SER A 109 -1.07 2.73 -3.36
N TYR A 110 -0.54 3.59 -4.23
CA TYR A 110 -0.90 3.62 -5.63
C TYR A 110 -0.47 2.33 -6.34
N HIS A 111 0.80 1.95 -6.20
CA HIS A 111 1.31 0.73 -6.84
C HIS A 111 0.68 -0.53 -6.25
N TYR A 112 0.45 -0.57 -4.93
CA TYR A 112 -0.29 -1.66 -4.30
C TYR A 112 -1.70 -1.80 -4.86
N ALA A 113 -2.43 -0.69 -5.02
CA ALA A 113 -3.75 -0.71 -5.64
C ALA A 113 -3.69 -1.17 -7.11
N LYS A 114 -2.73 -0.69 -7.91
CA LYS A 114 -2.55 -1.14 -9.31
C LYS A 114 -2.33 -2.66 -9.38
N TRP A 115 -1.50 -3.21 -8.51
CA TRP A 115 -1.28 -4.66 -8.42
C TRP A 115 -2.54 -5.41 -7.96
N LEU A 116 -3.22 -4.92 -6.92
CA LEU A 116 -4.41 -5.57 -6.36
C LEU A 116 -5.54 -5.69 -7.38
N PHE A 117 -5.74 -4.67 -8.22
CA PHE A 117 -6.82 -4.64 -9.22
C PHE A 117 -6.39 -5.14 -10.61
N SER A 118 -5.09 -5.22 -10.89
CA SER A 118 -4.54 -5.75 -12.14
C SER A 118 -3.27 -6.56 -11.84
N PRO A 119 -3.40 -7.77 -11.26
CA PRO A 119 -2.25 -8.57 -10.86
C PRO A 119 -1.51 -9.11 -12.08
N SER A 120 -0.24 -8.73 -12.20
CA SER A 120 0.68 -9.17 -13.25
C SER A 120 2.12 -9.14 -12.72
N PRO A 121 3.08 -9.82 -13.36
CA PRO A 121 4.49 -9.69 -13.02
C PRO A 121 4.96 -8.22 -13.04
N THR A 122 4.49 -7.43 -14.01
CA THR A 122 4.83 -6.00 -14.15
C THR A 122 4.25 -5.14 -13.02
N THR A 123 3.00 -5.34 -12.61
CA THR A 123 2.43 -4.56 -11.50
C THR A 123 3.01 -5.00 -10.16
N PHE A 124 3.36 -6.28 -10.01
CA PHE A 124 4.00 -6.82 -8.82
C PHE A 124 5.46 -6.33 -8.67
N SER A 125 6.21 -6.17 -9.76
CA SER A 125 7.60 -5.69 -9.72
C SER A 125 7.73 -4.25 -9.23
N HIS A 126 6.63 -3.47 -9.20
CA HIS A 126 6.62 -2.13 -8.61
C HIS A 126 6.45 -2.13 -7.09
N LEU A 127 6.19 -3.29 -6.46
CA LEU A 127 6.04 -3.39 -5.02
C LEU A 127 7.39 -3.67 -4.36
N PRO A 128 7.77 -2.90 -3.32
CA PRO A 128 8.92 -3.26 -2.50
C PRO A 128 8.63 -4.58 -1.79
N SER A 129 9.70 -5.34 -1.48
CA SER A 129 9.59 -6.69 -0.88
C SER A 129 8.78 -6.71 0.40
N PHE A 130 8.85 -5.67 1.23
CA PHE A 130 8.09 -5.58 2.48
C PHE A 130 6.57 -5.44 2.26
N LEU A 131 6.11 -5.01 1.08
CA LEU A 131 4.68 -4.99 0.72
C LEU A 131 4.19 -6.25 0.02
N HIS A 132 5.05 -7.25 -0.18
CA HIS A 132 4.60 -8.53 -0.73
C HIS A 132 3.64 -9.20 0.28
N PRO A 133 2.52 -9.81 -0.18
CA PRO A 133 1.56 -10.44 0.71
C PRO A 133 2.19 -11.55 1.55
N VAL A 134 1.92 -11.56 2.85
CA VAL A 134 2.27 -12.66 3.75
C VAL A 134 1.11 -13.65 3.90
N PRO A 135 1.35 -14.91 4.33
CA PRO A 135 0.31 -15.93 4.44
C PRO A 135 -0.92 -15.51 5.26
N GLU A 136 -0.75 -14.74 6.34
CA GLU A 136 -1.84 -14.23 7.17
C GLU A 136 -2.78 -13.31 6.39
N GLN A 137 -2.25 -12.48 5.49
CA GLN A 137 -3.03 -11.62 4.61
C GLN A 137 -3.90 -12.43 3.64
N LEU A 138 -3.48 -13.65 3.29
CA LEU A 138 -4.19 -14.53 2.36
C LEU A 138 -5.27 -15.39 3.06
N THR A 139 -5.14 -15.60 4.36
CA THR A 139 -5.93 -16.59 5.11
C THR A 139 -6.85 -16.00 6.17
N THR A 140 -6.52 -14.82 6.70
CA THR A 140 -7.27 -14.17 7.78
C THR A 140 -8.06 -12.98 7.24
N PRO A 141 -9.38 -12.89 7.42
CA PRO A 141 -10.14 -11.69 7.06
C PRO A 141 -9.70 -10.48 7.88
N HIS A 142 -9.36 -9.39 7.20
CA HIS A 142 -8.87 -8.18 7.85
C HIS A 142 -9.15 -6.94 6.99
N PRO A 143 -9.03 -5.73 7.55
CA PRO A 143 -9.11 -4.50 6.76
C PRO A 143 -7.98 -4.33 5.75
N ALA A 144 -8.34 -3.96 4.52
CA ALA A 144 -7.37 -3.66 3.45
C ALA A 144 -6.34 -2.57 3.82
N CYS A 145 -6.64 -1.69 4.78
CA CYS A 145 -5.67 -0.69 5.24
C CYS A 145 -4.49 -1.30 6.02
N LEU A 146 -4.62 -2.51 6.57
CA LEU A 146 -3.51 -3.20 7.24
C LEU A 146 -2.46 -3.68 6.25
N ASP A 147 -2.84 -4.01 5.01
CA ASP A 147 -1.92 -4.48 3.97
C ASP A 147 -0.81 -3.48 3.63
N LEU A 148 -1.05 -2.19 3.88
CA LEU A 148 -0.16 -1.10 3.55
C LEU A 148 0.81 -0.73 4.67
N LEU A 149 0.75 -1.40 5.84
CA LEU A 149 1.73 -1.13 6.88
C LEU A 149 3.09 -1.66 6.45
N ILE A 150 4.13 -0.88 6.80
CA ILE A 150 5.47 -1.06 6.29
C ILE A 150 6.10 -2.39 6.74
N TRP A 151 5.98 -2.72 8.02
CA TRP A 151 6.61 -3.92 8.59
C TRP A 151 5.64 -5.12 8.55
N PRO A 152 6.01 -6.22 7.86
CA PRO A 152 5.19 -7.43 7.81
C PRO A 152 4.83 -7.98 9.20
N GLU A 153 5.73 -7.91 10.16
CA GLU A 153 5.51 -8.38 11.54
C GLU A 153 4.42 -7.56 12.24
N ILE A 154 4.44 -6.23 12.06
CA ILE A 154 3.41 -5.33 12.59
C ILE A 154 2.07 -5.60 11.90
N ARG A 155 2.06 -5.86 10.57
CA ARG A 155 0.86 -6.29 9.85
C ARG A 155 0.27 -7.55 10.45
N ILE A 156 1.10 -8.59 10.63
CA ILE A 156 0.67 -9.89 11.15
C ILE A 156 0.06 -9.74 12.55
N ASN A 157 0.70 -8.98 13.43
CA ASN A 157 0.17 -8.72 14.78
C ASN A 157 -1.22 -8.08 14.73
N LEU A 158 -1.37 -7.03 13.91
CA LEU A 158 -2.66 -6.34 13.77
C LEU A 158 -3.72 -7.19 13.08
N ILE A 159 -3.35 -8.04 12.11
CA ILE A 159 -4.29 -8.95 11.45
C ILE A 159 -4.83 -9.98 12.45
N ARG A 160 -3.95 -10.58 13.26
CA ARG A 160 -4.32 -11.60 14.24
C ARG A 160 -5.15 -11.02 15.39
N GLU A 161 -4.83 -9.81 15.83
CA GLU A 161 -5.45 -9.18 17.00
C GLU A 161 -6.43 -8.05 16.61
N TRP A 162 -6.90 -8.01 15.35
CA TRP A 162 -7.69 -6.87 14.84
C TRP A 162 -8.93 -6.59 15.69
N GLY A 163 -9.57 -7.63 16.23
CA GLY A 163 -10.74 -7.50 17.10
C GLY A 163 -10.51 -6.58 18.30
N SER A 164 -9.29 -6.55 18.85
CA SER A 164 -8.91 -5.70 19.98
C SER A 164 -8.71 -4.23 19.58
N TYR A 165 -8.43 -3.94 18.31
CA TYR A 165 -8.14 -2.59 17.81
C TYR A 165 -9.29 -1.98 16.98
N ALA A 166 -10.25 -2.79 16.53
CA ALA A 166 -11.31 -2.36 15.63
C ALA A 166 -12.13 -1.18 16.16
N GLY A 167 -12.43 -1.16 17.47
CA GLY A 167 -13.17 -0.08 18.14
C GLY A 167 -12.42 1.25 18.22
N GLN A 168 -11.08 1.22 18.15
CA GLN A 168 -10.19 2.37 18.27
C GLN A 168 -9.37 2.60 16.99
N LYS A 169 -9.88 2.14 15.84
CA LYS A 169 -9.15 2.17 14.56
C LYS A 169 -8.66 3.57 14.18
N ASP A 170 -9.47 4.61 14.44
CA ASP A 170 -9.14 5.97 14.01
C ASP A 170 -8.05 6.58 14.89
N ASP A 171 -8.04 6.26 16.18
CA ASP A 171 -6.96 6.65 17.09
C ASP A 171 -5.67 5.91 16.74
N LEU A 172 -5.74 4.60 16.51
CA LEU A 172 -4.58 3.79 16.12
C LEU A 172 -3.92 4.32 14.84
N PHE A 173 -4.68 4.51 13.76
CA PHE A 173 -4.12 4.99 12.50
C PHE A 173 -3.81 6.49 12.52
N GLY A 174 -4.53 7.28 13.32
CA GLY A 174 -4.23 8.69 13.55
C GLY A 174 -2.87 8.84 14.22
N PHE A 175 -2.65 8.09 15.30
CA PHE A 175 -1.39 8.11 16.04
C PHE A 175 -0.23 7.48 15.26
N LEU A 176 -0.49 6.38 14.54
CA LEU A 176 0.49 5.81 13.63
C LEU A 176 0.93 6.82 12.58
N ALA A 177 0.00 7.59 11.98
CA ALA A 177 0.36 8.61 11.00
C ALA A 177 1.20 9.75 11.60
N CYS A 178 1.00 10.09 12.88
CA CYS A 178 1.90 11.02 13.59
C CYS A 178 3.31 10.45 13.76
N CYS A 179 3.41 9.14 14.05
CA CYS A 179 4.65 8.51 14.49
C CYS A 179 5.44 7.82 13.37
N LEU A 180 4.80 7.50 12.24
CA LEU A 180 5.47 6.95 11.07
C LEU A 180 6.32 8.05 10.43
N LYS A 181 7.58 7.73 10.12
CA LYS A 181 8.52 8.60 9.43
C LYS A 181 9.24 7.85 8.34
N VAL A 182 9.50 8.55 7.24
CA VAL A 182 10.58 8.20 6.32
C VAL A 182 11.88 8.74 6.93
N ARG A 183 12.93 7.93 6.97
CA ARG A 183 14.28 8.33 7.40
C ARG A 183 14.92 9.22 6.34
N TRP A 184 14.34 10.38 6.15
CA TRP A 184 14.76 11.39 5.21
C TRP A 184 15.37 12.58 5.96
N PRO A 185 16.54 13.10 5.53
CA PRO A 185 17.16 14.23 6.23
C PRO A 185 16.24 15.44 6.31
N TRP A 186 16.25 16.10 7.47
CA TRP A 186 15.43 17.29 7.66
C TRP A 186 15.89 18.42 6.73
N GLY A 187 14.92 19.12 6.13
CA GLY A 187 15.18 20.23 5.20
C GLY A 187 15.55 19.80 3.78
N GLU A 188 15.78 18.52 3.51
CA GLU A 188 16.02 18.05 2.15
C GLU A 188 14.73 17.96 1.34
N ALA A 189 14.75 18.53 0.13
CA ALA A 189 13.65 18.41 -0.81
C ALA A 189 13.41 16.95 -1.16
N VAL A 190 12.13 16.57 -1.36
CA VAL A 190 11.72 15.24 -1.85
C VAL A 190 11.47 15.22 -3.36
N LEU A 191 11.37 16.40 -3.97
CA LEU A 191 11.19 16.61 -5.40
C LEU A 191 12.39 17.35 -5.97
N GLU A 192 12.68 17.10 -7.24
CA GLU A 192 13.67 17.83 -8.04
C GLU A 192 13.12 18.08 -9.44
N ARG A 193 13.78 18.95 -10.20
CA ARG A 193 13.45 19.16 -11.61
C ARG A 193 14.29 18.24 -12.48
N ASP A 194 13.65 17.55 -13.41
CA ASP A 194 14.35 16.78 -14.42
C ASP A 194 14.88 17.67 -15.55
N ALA A 195 15.47 17.06 -16.59
CA ALA A 195 15.97 17.77 -17.76
C ALA A 195 14.88 18.53 -18.55
N GLY A 196 13.62 18.10 -18.41
CA GLY A 196 12.44 18.75 -18.99
C GLY A 196 11.85 19.85 -18.12
N ASN A 197 12.49 20.18 -16.99
CA ASN A 197 12.02 21.14 -15.99
C ASN A 197 10.72 20.70 -15.28
N GLU A 198 10.37 19.42 -15.33
CA GLU A 198 9.21 18.85 -14.62
C GLU A 198 9.58 18.42 -13.20
N LEU A 199 8.65 18.60 -12.25
CA LEU A 199 8.87 18.20 -10.86
C LEU A 199 8.67 16.68 -10.70
N VAL A 200 9.77 15.97 -10.49
CA VAL A 200 9.81 14.53 -10.27
C VAL A 200 10.25 14.20 -8.85
N VAL A 201 9.99 12.96 -8.40
CA VAL A 201 10.49 12.49 -7.10
C VAL A 201 12.00 12.29 -7.20
N ARG A 202 12.75 12.80 -6.21
CA ARG A 202 14.19 12.55 -6.14
C ARG A 202 14.47 11.07 -6.08
N ARG A 203 15.44 10.61 -6.87
CA ARG A 203 15.80 9.20 -6.94
C ARG A 203 16.21 8.65 -5.56
N GLU A 204 17.00 9.40 -4.80
CA GLU A 204 17.46 9.00 -3.47
C GLU A 204 16.29 8.88 -2.48
N PHE A 205 15.23 9.68 -2.66
CA PHE A 205 14.02 9.59 -1.86
C PHE A 205 13.22 8.32 -2.22
N VAL A 206 13.10 7.99 -3.51
CA VAL A 206 12.50 6.72 -3.97
C VAL A 206 13.24 5.53 -3.39
N GLU A 207 14.56 5.49 -3.54
CA GLU A 207 15.40 4.43 -2.99
C GLU A 207 15.21 4.29 -1.48
N ARG A 208 15.04 5.41 -0.76
CA ARG A 208 14.78 5.41 0.67
C ARG A 208 13.44 4.77 1.02
N PHE A 209 12.33 5.25 0.49
CA PHE A 209 11.02 4.75 0.91
C PHE A 209 10.66 3.37 0.34
N MET A 210 11.37 2.91 -0.70
CA MET A 210 11.25 1.56 -1.27
C MET A 210 12.03 0.50 -0.47
N SER A 211 12.81 0.90 0.54
CA SER A 211 13.48 0.01 1.50
C SER A 211 12.76 0.05 2.85
N VAL A 212 12.65 -1.09 3.53
CA VAL A 212 12.00 -1.18 4.86
C VAL A 212 12.82 -0.41 5.92
N GLU A 213 14.14 -0.38 5.75
CA GLU A 213 15.09 0.36 6.58
C GLU A 213 14.91 1.87 6.44
N GLY A 214 14.36 2.34 5.32
CA GLY A 214 14.04 3.73 5.09
C GLY A 214 12.84 4.25 5.88
N TRP A 215 12.17 3.41 6.65
CA TRP A 215 11.06 3.78 7.52
C TRP A 215 11.43 3.65 8.99
N GLY A 216 10.69 4.38 9.82
CA GLY A 216 10.70 4.18 11.25
C GLY A 216 9.40 4.65 11.92
N ILE A 217 9.20 4.19 13.13
CA ILE A 217 8.15 4.63 14.05
C ILE A 217 8.79 5.23 15.28
N THR A 218 8.20 6.28 15.83
CA THR A 218 8.74 6.90 17.03
C THR A 218 8.50 6.05 18.28
N ARG A 219 9.23 6.34 19.37
CA ARG A 219 9.11 5.63 20.64
C ARG A 219 7.72 5.79 21.28
N GLU A 220 7.04 6.89 21.02
CA GLU A 220 5.70 7.17 21.53
C GLU A 220 4.70 6.13 21.01
N PHE A 221 4.77 5.74 19.73
CA PHE A 221 3.90 4.68 19.18
C PHE A 221 4.12 3.34 19.87
N VAL A 222 5.39 2.97 20.08
CA VAL A 222 5.78 1.74 20.78
C VAL A 222 5.25 1.74 22.21
N GLY A 223 5.29 2.88 22.90
CA GLY A 223 4.78 3.02 24.27
C GLY A 223 3.26 2.89 24.37
N VAL A 224 2.50 3.45 23.42
CA VAL A 224 1.03 3.40 23.43
C VAL A 224 0.48 2.07 22.91
N TYR A 225 1.12 1.48 21.90
CA TYR A 225 0.67 0.24 21.25
C TYR A 225 1.73 -0.88 21.30
N PRO A 226 2.19 -1.32 22.48
CA PRO A 226 3.24 -2.34 22.60
C PRO A 226 2.82 -3.69 22.00
N GLY A 227 1.52 -4.02 22.03
CA GLY A 227 0.99 -5.25 21.43
C GLY A 227 1.14 -5.29 19.91
N VAL A 228 1.10 -4.14 19.23
CA VAL A 228 1.23 -4.00 17.78
C VAL A 228 2.65 -4.31 17.32
N VAL A 229 3.65 -3.97 18.13
CA VAL A 229 5.08 -4.16 17.84
C VAL A 229 5.68 -5.39 18.52
N ARG A 230 4.84 -6.30 19.01
CA ARG A 230 5.27 -7.51 19.70
C ARG A 230 6.13 -8.40 18.79
N GLY A 231 7.29 -8.82 19.30
CA GLY A 231 8.23 -9.67 18.56
C GLY A 231 8.98 -8.95 17.43
N VAL A 232 8.80 -7.64 17.28
CA VAL A 232 9.57 -6.81 16.35
C VAL A 232 10.89 -6.42 17.00
N ASN A 233 11.98 -6.41 16.23
CA ASN A 233 13.22 -5.79 16.68
C ASN A 233 13.03 -4.26 16.75
N ILE A 234 12.70 -3.77 17.95
CA ILE A 234 12.35 -2.36 18.18
C ILE A 234 13.46 -1.41 17.75
N GLU A 235 14.73 -1.75 17.99
CA GLU A 235 15.87 -0.90 17.63
C GLU A 235 15.95 -0.63 16.13
N ARG A 236 15.55 -1.60 15.29
CA ARG A 236 15.55 -1.45 13.84
C ARG A 236 14.40 -0.60 13.31
N VAL A 237 13.26 -0.58 14.03
CA VAL A 237 12.08 0.17 13.59
C VAL A 237 11.99 1.56 14.23
N LEU A 238 12.73 1.82 15.31
CA LEU A 238 12.71 3.13 15.95
C LEU A 238 13.37 4.20 15.10
N VAL A 239 12.75 5.37 15.07
CA VAL A 239 13.33 6.60 14.53
C VAL A 239 13.28 7.69 15.58
N GLU A 240 14.41 8.38 15.75
CA GLU A 240 14.47 9.60 16.54
C GLU A 240 14.09 10.77 15.63
N VAL A 241 13.09 11.53 16.07
CA VAL A 241 12.72 12.77 15.39
C VAL A 241 13.58 13.87 16.01
N GLY A 242 14.58 14.32 15.26
CA GLY A 242 15.33 15.54 15.56
C GLY A 242 14.54 16.79 15.19
#